data_AF-A0A3E0N2D8-F1
#
_entry.id   AF-A0A3E0N2D8-F1
#
_cell.length_a   1.000
_cell.length_b   1.000
_cell.length_c   1.000
_cell.angle_alpha   90.00
_cell.angle_beta   90.00
_cell.angle_gamma   90.00
#
_symmetry.space_group_name_H-M   'P 1'
#
loop_
_entity.id
_entity.type
_entity.pdbx_description
1 polymer ?
#
loop_
_entity_poly.entity_id
_entity_poly.type
_entity_poly.pdbx_seq_one_letter_code
_entity_poly.pdbx_strand_id
1 'polypeptide(L)'
;MPSVSTSVPHQLSKAEAMERIKKFGVTLQEKYEGQFKDFDESWSDNLLNFAFKTMGMAFKGTVQVEEDEVKVDGNLPFAAMMFKGRIESEVRGALEKLLA
;
A
#
# COMPACT_ATOMS: atom_id res chain seq x y z
N MET A 1 -9.06 -4.19 15.45
CA MET A 1 -9.16 -3.08 14.49
C MET A 1 -9.58 -3.65 13.16
N PRO A 2 -10.43 -2.99 12.38
CA PRO A 2 -10.77 -3.46 11.05
C PRO A 2 -9.53 -3.40 10.15
N SER A 3 -9.20 -4.53 9.52
CA SER A 3 -8.14 -4.63 8.53
C SER A 3 -8.72 -4.92 7.13
N VAL A 4 -7.98 -4.49 6.12
CA VAL A 4 -8.11 -4.92 4.73
C VAL A 4 -6.89 -5.74 4.39
N SER A 5 -7.09 -6.86 3.72
CA SER A 5 -6.00 -7.66 3.16
C SER A 5 -6.33 -7.98 1.71
N THR A 6 -5.38 -7.78 0.81
CA THR A 6 -5.54 -8.09 -0.61
C THR A 6 -4.23 -8.64 -1.16
N SER A 7 -4.32 -9.61 -2.07
CA SER A 7 -3.16 -10.14 -2.77
C SER A 7 -3.35 -10.03 -4.27
N VAL A 8 -2.27 -9.66 -4.96
CA VAL A 8 -2.24 -9.49 -6.42
C VAL A 8 -1.10 -10.33 -6.98
N PRO A 9 -1.38 -11.34 -7.82
CA PRO A 9 -0.35 -12.15 -8.45
C PRO A 9 0.41 -11.33 -9.51
N HIS A 10 1.69 -11.62 -9.69
CA HIS A 10 2.54 -11.03 -10.73
C HIS A 10 3.48 -12.06 -11.35
N GLN A 11 3.97 -11.76 -12.55
CA GLN A 11 4.97 -12.59 -13.25
C GLN A 11 6.39 -11.99 -13.19
N LEU A 12 6.55 -10.90 -12.44
CA LEU A 12 7.82 -10.19 -12.26
C LEU A 12 8.71 -10.91 -11.25
N SER A 13 10.03 -10.75 -11.38
CA SER A 13 10.95 -11.19 -10.32
C SER A 13 10.78 -10.34 -9.06
N LYS A 14 10.98 -10.93 -7.87
CA LYS A 14 10.88 -10.24 -6.56
C LYS A 14 11.61 -8.89 -6.52
N ALA A 15 12.83 -8.83 -7.10
CA ALA A 15 13.61 -7.59 -7.17
C ALA A 15 12.93 -6.50 -7.99
N GLU A 16 12.39 -6.85 -9.16
CA GLU A 16 11.69 -5.89 -10.03
C GLU A 16 10.37 -5.43 -9.41
N ALA A 17 9.60 -6.35 -8.82
CA ALA A 17 8.39 -6.02 -8.08
C ALA A 17 8.69 -5.04 -6.92
N MET A 18 9.74 -5.29 -6.13
CA MET A 18 10.17 -4.37 -5.08
C MET A 18 10.56 -2.99 -5.62
N GLU A 19 11.33 -2.92 -6.71
CA GLU A 19 11.70 -1.62 -7.31
C GLU A 19 10.48 -0.85 -7.81
N ARG A 20 9.51 -1.52 -8.43
CA ARG A 20 8.26 -0.90 -8.86
C ARG A 20 7.46 -0.37 -7.66
N ILE A 21 7.34 -1.16 -6.59
CA ILE A 21 6.61 -0.74 -5.37
C ILE A 21 7.30 0.46 -4.71
N LYS A 22 8.64 0.48 -4.65
CA LYS A 22 9.41 1.64 -4.16
C LYS A 22 9.12 2.91 -4.96
N LYS A 23 9.21 2.82 -6.30
CA LYS A 23 8.89 3.96 -7.19
C LYS A 23 7.45 4.42 -7.03
N PHE A 24 6.53 3.49 -6.77
CA PHE A 24 5.14 3.81 -6.53
C PHE A 24 4.91 4.53 -5.20
N GLY A 25 5.60 4.14 -4.13
CA GLY A 25 5.57 4.85 -2.84
C GLY A 25 5.95 6.32 -2.99
N VAL A 26 7.06 6.59 -3.70
CA VAL A 26 7.51 7.96 -4.01
C VAL A 26 6.45 8.71 -4.85
N THR A 27 5.95 8.08 -5.91
CA THR A 27 4.91 8.70 -6.77
C THR A 27 3.62 9.00 -6.00
N LEU A 28 3.21 8.12 -5.07
CA LEU A 28 2.08 8.33 -4.16
C LEU A 28 2.34 9.52 -3.25
N GLN A 29 3.51 9.57 -2.63
CA GLN A 29 3.89 10.67 -1.76
C GLN A 29 3.84 12.01 -2.52
N GLU A 30 4.36 12.07 -3.74
CA GLU A 30 4.32 13.27 -4.59
C GLU A 30 2.89 13.61 -5.05
N LYS A 31 2.11 12.61 -5.49
CA LYS A 31 0.75 12.82 -6.01
C LYS A 31 -0.23 13.27 -4.93
N TYR A 32 -0.04 12.79 -3.70
CA TYR A 32 -0.86 13.13 -2.55
C TYR A 32 -0.10 14.07 -1.59
N GLU A 33 0.93 14.73 -2.08
CA GLU A 33 1.70 15.74 -1.35
C GLU A 33 0.72 16.85 -0.90
N GLY A 34 0.61 17.03 0.41
CA GLY A 34 -0.36 17.95 1.04
C GLY A 34 -1.65 17.31 1.55
N GLN A 35 -2.03 16.11 1.06
CA GLN A 35 -3.15 15.33 1.61
C GLN A 35 -2.70 14.31 2.66
N PHE A 36 -1.50 13.74 2.48
CA PHE A 36 -0.86 12.87 3.45
C PHE A 36 0.07 13.67 4.35
N LYS A 37 -0.07 13.48 5.66
CA LYS A 37 0.80 14.02 6.71
C LYS A 37 1.52 12.87 7.39
N ASP A 38 2.73 13.11 7.88
CA ASP A 38 3.53 12.09 8.56
C ASP A 38 3.64 10.79 7.73
N PHE A 39 3.91 10.93 6.42
CA PHE A 39 4.15 9.78 5.55
C PHE A 39 5.50 9.16 5.92
N ASP A 40 5.45 7.95 6.43
CA ASP A 40 6.60 7.16 6.87
C ASP A 40 6.57 5.84 6.09
N GLU A 41 7.69 5.51 5.47
CA GLU A 41 7.91 4.22 4.83
C GLU A 41 9.17 3.56 5.38
N SER A 42 9.08 2.26 5.67
CA SER A 42 10.18 1.48 6.21
C SER A 42 10.22 0.11 5.55
N TRP A 43 11.28 -0.14 4.81
CA TRP A 43 11.53 -1.43 4.17
C TRP A 43 12.30 -2.35 5.13
N SER A 44 11.80 -3.57 5.29
CA SER A 44 12.44 -4.68 6.00
C SER A 44 12.50 -5.87 5.05
N ASP A 45 13.62 -6.00 4.35
CA ASP A 45 13.84 -7.00 3.30
C ASP A 45 12.76 -6.91 2.20
N ASN A 46 11.78 -7.82 2.20
CA ASN A 46 10.67 -7.84 1.26
C ASN A 46 9.34 -7.32 1.81
N LEU A 47 9.35 -6.77 3.02
CA LEU A 47 8.19 -6.21 3.69
C LEU A 47 8.34 -4.69 3.83
N LEU A 48 7.49 -3.95 3.15
CA LEU A 48 7.34 -2.50 3.28
C LEU A 48 6.27 -2.20 4.34
N ASN A 49 6.65 -1.52 5.41
CA ASN A 49 5.71 -0.91 6.34
C ASN A 49 5.48 0.53 5.89
N PHE A 50 4.22 0.96 5.81
CA PHE A 50 3.87 2.34 5.54
C PHE A 50 2.90 2.86 6.58
N ALA A 51 3.05 4.12 6.93
CA ALA A 51 2.14 4.83 7.82
C ALA A 51 1.94 6.25 7.32
N PHE A 52 0.71 6.75 7.39
CA PHE A 52 0.41 8.14 7.05
C PHE A 52 -0.84 8.60 7.77
N LYS A 53 -1.03 9.91 7.85
CA LYS A 53 -2.25 10.54 8.35
C LYS A 53 -2.92 11.31 7.23
N THR A 54 -4.22 11.14 7.08
CA THR A 54 -5.02 11.94 6.15
C THR A 54 -6.38 12.22 6.73
N MET A 55 -6.93 13.40 6.46
CA MET A 55 -8.22 13.85 7.01
C MET A 55 -8.34 13.69 8.55
N GLY A 56 -7.23 13.83 9.28
CA GLY A 56 -7.19 13.62 10.74
C GLY A 56 -7.21 12.15 11.20
N MET A 57 -7.20 11.20 10.28
CA MET A 57 -7.17 9.76 10.54
C MET A 57 -5.78 9.18 10.26
N ALA A 58 -5.29 8.32 11.14
CA ALA A 58 -4.03 7.59 10.94
C ALA A 58 -4.28 6.25 10.25
N PHE A 59 -3.54 6.00 9.20
CA PHE A 59 -3.52 4.78 8.41
C PHE A 59 -2.16 4.13 8.55
N LYS A 60 -2.16 2.80 8.68
CA LYS A 60 -0.95 2.00 8.73
C LYS A 60 -1.17 0.76 7.92
N GLY A 61 -0.17 0.29 7.21
CA GLY A 61 -0.25 -0.96 6.49
C GLY A 61 1.11 -1.53 6.16
N THR A 62 1.08 -2.72 5.60
CA THR A 62 2.25 -3.46 5.17
C THR A 62 2.03 -3.97 3.76
N VAL A 63 3.08 -3.93 2.95
CA VAL A 63 3.15 -4.54 1.63
C VAL A 63 4.25 -5.58 1.66
N GLN A 64 3.90 -6.84 1.45
CA GLN A 64 4.83 -7.95 1.38
C GLN A 64 4.97 -8.37 -0.08
N VAL A 65 6.19 -8.31 -0.59
CA VAL A 65 6.51 -8.70 -1.97
C VAL A 65 7.06 -10.12 -1.95
N GLU A 66 6.29 -11.07 -2.47
CA GLU A 66 6.71 -12.45 -2.68
C GLU A 66 7.23 -12.64 -4.12
N GLU A 67 7.58 -13.87 -4.49
CA GLU A 67 8.13 -14.15 -5.83
C GLU A 67 7.07 -14.09 -6.94
N ASP A 68 5.83 -14.47 -6.62
CA ASP A 68 4.72 -14.64 -7.55
C ASP A 68 3.49 -13.79 -7.18
N GLU A 69 3.50 -13.13 -6.02
CA GLU A 69 2.41 -12.27 -5.58
C GLU A 69 2.88 -11.13 -4.66
N VAL A 70 2.10 -10.04 -4.63
CA VAL A 70 2.23 -8.98 -3.63
C VAL A 70 1.02 -9.02 -2.72
N LYS A 71 1.27 -9.08 -1.41
CA LYS A 71 0.24 -9.00 -0.36
C LYS A 71 0.24 -7.61 0.25
N VAL A 72 -0.94 -7.04 0.44
CA VAL A 72 -1.11 -5.76 1.11
C VAL A 72 -2.11 -5.89 2.24
N ASP A 73 -1.68 -5.50 3.43
CA ASP A 73 -2.48 -5.48 4.64
C ASP A 73 -2.57 -4.06 5.18
N GLY A 74 -3.77 -3.50 5.23
CA GLY A 74 -4.04 -2.16 5.74
C GLY A 74 -4.85 -2.20 7.02
N ASN A 75 -4.35 -1.57 8.07
CA ASN A 75 -5.09 -1.29 9.29
C ASN A 75 -5.85 0.03 9.14
N LEU A 76 -7.18 -0.06 9.19
CA LEU A 76 -8.06 1.08 9.04
C LEU A 76 -8.59 1.53 10.40
N PRO A 77 -8.70 2.85 10.65
CA PRO A 77 -9.46 3.34 11.77
C PRO A 77 -10.95 3.04 11.55
N PHE A 78 -11.70 2.84 12.63
CA PHE A 78 -13.13 2.50 12.56
C PHE A 78 -13.96 3.52 11.75
N ALA A 79 -13.61 4.81 11.84
CA ALA A 79 -14.23 5.88 11.05
C ALA A 79 -14.09 5.68 9.53
N ALA A 80 -13.06 4.98 9.07
CA ALA A 80 -12.81 4.70 7.66
C ALA A 80 -13.51 3.42 7.14
N MET A 81 -14.23 2.66 7.99
CA MET A 81 -14.86 1.40 7.57
C MET A 81 -15.87 1.56 6.44
N MET A 82 -16.60 2.68 6.39
CA MET A 82 -17.54 2.96 5.30
C MET A 82 -16.84 3.08 3.92
N PHE A 83 -15.54 3.36 3.92
CA PHE A 83 -14.71 3.46 2.72
C PHE A 83 -13.87 2.21 2.45
N LYS A 84 -13.96 1.17 3.30
CA LYS A 84 -13.15 -0.06 3.23
C LYS A 84 -13.06 -0.63 1.82
N GLY A 85 -14.20 -0.93 1.20
CA GLY A 85 -14.24 -1.54 -0.13
C GLY A 85 -13.67 -0.65 -1.23
N ARG A 86 -13.81 0.67 -1.11
CA ARG A 86 -13.19 1.63 -2.03
C ARG A 86 -11.69 1.65 -1.87
N ILE A 87 -11.19 1.72 -0.64
CA ILE A 87 -9.74 1.70 -0.35
C ILE A 87 -9.13 0.40 -0.88
N GLU A 88 -9.74 -0.74 -0.58
CA GLU A 88 -9.30 -2.05 -1.08
C GLU A 88 -9.25 -2.10 -2.61
N SER A 89 -10.29 -1.58 -3.29
CA SER A 89 -10.36 -1.54 -4.76
C SER A 89 -9.30 -0.60 -5.36
N GLU A 90 -9.07 0.57 -4.78
CA GLU A 90 -8.05 1.52 -5.25
C GLU A 90 -6.64 0.96 -5.07
N VAL A 91 -6.36 0.35 -3.91
CA VAL A 91 -5.08 -0.32 -3.63
C VAL A 91 -4.85 -1.46 -4.62
N ARG A 92 -5.84 -2.34 -4.78
CA ARG A 92 -5.76 -3.45 -5.72
C ARG A 92 -5.54 -2.96 -7.15
N GLY A 93 -6.32 -2.00 -7.62
CA GLY A 93 -6.20 -1.47 -8.98
C GLY A 93 -4.86 -0.74 -9.22
N ALA A 94 -4.29 -0.12 -8.19
CA ALA A 94 -2.95 0.46 -8.28
C ALA A 94 -1.87 -0.62 -8.38
N LEU A 95 -1.96 -1.68 -7.58
CA LEU A 95 -1.05 -2.84 -7.64
C LEU A 95 -1.15 -3.56 -9.00
N GLU A 96 -2.36 -3.81 -9.49
CA GLU A 96 -2.59 -4.44 -10.79
C GLU A 96 -1.96 -3.61 -11.92
N LYS A 97 -2.09 -2.28 -11.90
CA LYS A 97 -1.43 -1.40 -12.87
C LYS A 97 0.08 -1.39 -12.75
N LEU A 98 0.60 -1.53 -11.54
CA LEU A 98 2.03 -1.53 -11.26
C LEU A 98 2.70 -2.85 -11.70
N LEU A 99 2.01 -3.96 -11.46
CA LEU A 99 2.50 -5.32 -11.65
C LEU A 99 2.14 -5.91 -13.03
N ALA A 100 1.35 -5.17 -13.83
CA ALA A 100 1.09 -5.47 -15.24
C ALA A 100 2.33 -5.34 -16.14
#